data_AF-E4XZR0-F1
#
_entry.id   AF-E4XZR0-F1
#
_cell.length_a   1.000
_cell.length_b   1.000
_cell.length_c   1.000
_cell.angle_alpha   90.00
_cell.angle_beta   90.00
_cell.angle_gamma   90.00
#
_symmetry.space_group_name_H-M   'P 1'
#
loop_
_entity.id
_entity.type
_entity.pdbx_description
1 polymer ?
#
loop_
_entity_poly.entity_id
_entity_poly.type
_entity_poly.pdbx_seq_one_letter_code
_entity_poly.pdbx_strand_id
1 'polypeptide(L)'
;MLLELIIFNLAGAAVQLRDDLNCPENQLCGDDAAENTTTTELMPIETNEVFILVIPLRVDKSYLQSGDGSSQISATIDAPDNNYVYDAAYALVNGKLHIFGGAYDKTKIARFDDCSLNKLTVRLNEERRFGLAALSIENGKKALICFGYNLKTCEIFDGATTVQTFASDWTHRYGGLGLYKNQPTSVGCYDGEHKKAETLSATGWTSLPDHPKVISSHSLVGLDQSMLLIGGYGYGNDCCSQTGIWQLKEENWNQIGELLKAAYSGSAIYIGRSIYYFGFKSPYAIQKLDFNEEGELQNVEQIGNQPGNFYWPVLFQTVSDYCI
;
A
#
# COMPACT_ATOMS: atom_id res chain seq x y z
N MET A 1 -2.90 -37.85 -12.29
CA MET A 1 -3.33 -37.93 -10.89
C MET A 1 -2.29 -37.20 -10.07
N LEU A 2 -2.75 -36.16 -9.37
CA LEU A 2 -2.02 -35.11 -8.64
C LEU A 2 -1.22 -34.08 -9.46
N LEU A 3 -1.99 -33.03 -9.76
CA LEU A 3 -1.61 -31.63 -9.87
C LEU A 3 -1.12 -31.13 -8.49
N GLU A 4 0.05 -30.52 -8.41
CA GLU A 4 0.37 -29.54 -7.36
C GLU A 4 1.01 -28.34 -8.03
N LEU A 5 0.22 -27.27 -8.19
CA LEU A 5 0.71 -25.95 -8.52
C LEU A 5 -0.08 -24.99 -7.62
N ILE A 6 0.48 -24.66 -6.46
CA ILE A 6 -0.03 -23.60 -5.59
C ILE A 6 0.96 -22.44 -5.73
N ILE A 7 0.66 -21.54 -6.65
CA ILE A 7 1.35 -20.25 -6.77
C ILE A 7 0.66 -19.28 -5.81
N PHE A 8 1.34 -18.89 -4.74
CA PHE A 8 0.90 -17.82 -3.85
C PHE A 8 1.19 -16.47 -4.51
N ASN A 9 0.20 -15.88 -5.18
CA ASN A 9 0.17 -14.45 -5.48
C ASN A 9 -0.52 -13.74 -4.30
N LEU A 10 0.28 -13.25 -3.34
CA LEU A 10 -0.21 -12.42 -2.24
C LEU A 10 0.12 -10.97 -2.54
N ALA A 11 -0.79 -10.25 -3.19
CA ALA A 11 -0.72 -8.79 -3.25
C ALA A 11 -1.36 -8.19 -1.99
N GLY A 12 -0.57 -7.49 -1.21
CA GLY A 12 -1.02 -6.63 -0.12
C GLY A 12 0.00 -5.50 0.02
N ALA A 13 -0.47 -4.25 0.01
CA ALA A 13 0.33 -3.02 0.07
C ALA A 13 1.62 -3.08 -0.77
N ALA A 14 1.48 -2.89 -2.08
CA ALA A 14 2.57 -2.75 -3.07
C ALA A 14 3.75 -3.71 -2.84
N VAL A 15 3.51 -5.02 -2.96
CA VAL A 15 4.58 -6.02 -3.11
C VAL A 15 4.57 -6.48 -4.56
N GLN A 16 5.57 -6.03 -5.32
CA GLN A 16 5.96 -6.71 -6.56
C GLN A 16 7.02 -7.73 -6.17
N LEU A 17 6.67 -9.01 -6.21
CA LEU A 17 7.64 -10.09 -6.06
C LEU A 17 8.44 -10.15 -7.37
N ARG A 18 9.75 -9.87 -7.30
CA ARG A 18 10.72 -10.25 -8.33
C ARG A 18 11.82 -11.07 -7.66
N ASP A 19 12.01 -12.29 -8.14
CA ASP A 19 13.10 -13.17 -7.74
C ASP A 19 14.40 -12.69 -8.41
N ASP A 20 15.28 -12.04 -7.65
CA ASP A 20 16.66 -11.81 -8.05
C ASP A 20 17.60 -12.53 -7.08
N LEU A 21 18.11 -13.68 -7.53
CA LEU A 21 19.19 -14.43 -6.89
C LEU A 21 20.51 -13.66 -7.06
N ASN A 22 21.00 -13.12 -5.95
CA ASN A 22 22.32 -12.48 -5.88
C ASN A 22 23.41 -13.57 -5.81
N CYS A 23 24.19 -13.78 -6.88
CA CYS A 23 25.40 -14.60 -6.82
C CYS A 23 26.56 -13.80 -6.20
N PRO A 24 27.27 -14.32 -5.18
CA PRO A 24 28.47 -13.68 -4.64
C PRO A 24 29.63 -13.78 -5.63
N GLU A 25 30.45 -12.72 -5.67
CA GLU A 25 31.69 -12.67 -6.43
C GLU A 25 32.63 -13.84 -6.06
N ASN A 26 33.31 -14.36 -7.09
CA ASN A 26 34.50 -15.22 -7.05
C ASN A 26 34.31 -16.74 -7.25
N GLN A 27 33.65 -17.14 -8.35
CA GLN A 27 33.91 -18.44 -8.99
C GLN A 27 33.67 -18.37 -10.50
N LEU A 28 34.61 -18.90 -11.29
CA LEU A 28 34.60 -18.93 -12.76
C LEU A 28 33.36 -19.68 -13.28
N CYS A 29 32.44 -18.98 -13.95
CA CYS A 29 31.39 -19.62 -14.75
C CYS A 29 31.96 -19.99 -16.13
N GLY A 30 31.99 -21.28 -16.43
CA GLY A 30 32.21 -21.79 -17.78
C GLY A 30 30.93 -21.66 -18.61
N ASP A 31 31.13 -21.52 -19.92
CA ASP A 31 30.10 -21.41 -20.95
C ASP A 31 29.11 -22.59 -20.96
N ASP A 32 27.92 -22.33 -21.54
CA ASP A 32 26.81 -23.24 -21.87
C ASP A 32 25.67 -23.40 -20.85
N ALA A 33 24.80 -22.37 -20.78
CA ALA A 33 23.34 -22.54 -20.80
C ALA A 33 22.68 -21.17 -21.02
N ALA A 34 22.14 -20.94 -22.23
CA ALA A 34 21.18 -19.87 -22.45
C ALA A 34 19.87 -20.26 -21.74
N GLU A 35 19.78 -19.97 -20.44
CA GLU A 35 18.52 -20.01 -19.71
C GLU A 35 17.68 -18.83 -20.17
N ASN A 36 16.62 -19.18 -20.89
CA ASN A 36 15.58 -18.29 -21.36
C ASN A 36 14.88 -17.68 -20.13
N THR A 37 15.37 -16.53 -19.64
CA THR A 37 14.69 -15.73 -18.63
C THR A 37 13.33 -15.35 -19.16
N THR A 38 12.34 -16.15 -18.79
CA THR A 38 10.95 -15.91 -19.12
C THR A 38 10.52 -14.80 -18.18
N THR A 39 10.43 -13.57 -18.69
CA THR A 39 9.72 -12.49 -18.01
C THR A 39 8.34 -13.02 -17.64
N THR A 40 8.08 -13.18 -16.34
CA THR A 40 6.77 -13.55 -15.83
C THR A 40 5.80 -12.42 -16.19
N GLU A 41 5.14 -12.54 -17.34
CA GLU A 41 4.05 -11.65 -17.73
C GLU A 41 2.97 -11.73 -16.64
N LEU A 42 2.68 -10.59 -16.01
CA LEU A 42 1.52 -10.46 -15.12
C LEU A 42 0.26 -10.56 -15.97
N MET A 43 -0.22 -11.79 -16.15
CA MET A 43 -1.53 -12.04 -16.74
C MET A 43 -2.59 -11.29 -15.92
N PRO A 44 -3.58 -10.64 -16.56
CA PRO A 44 -4.68 -10.04 -15.81
C PRO A 44 -5.45 -11.16 -15.13
N ILE A 45 -5.74 -10.99 -13.83
CA ILE A 45 -6.56 -11.95 -13.08
C ILE A 45 -8.01 -11.63 -13.40
N GLU A 46 -8.83 -12.65 -13.67
CA GLU A 46 -10.26 -12.41 -13.88
C GLU A 46 -10.87 -11.78 -12.63
N THR A 47 -11.65 -10.71 -12.81
CA THR A 47 -12.09 -9.86 -11.68
C THR A 47 -13.01 -10.56 -10.68
N ASN A 48 -13.69 -11.62 -11.12
CA ASN A 48 -14.52 -12.53 -10.32
C ASN A 48 -13.68 -13.45 -9.41
N GLU A 49 -12.38 -13.62 -9.68
CA GLU A 49 -11.45 -14.41 -8.85
C GLU A 49 -10.71 -13.55 -7.81
N VAL A 50 -10.87 -12.23 -7.87
CA VAL A 50 -10.27 -11.29 -6.92
C VAL A 50 -11.19 -11.09 -5.72
N PHE A 51 -10.69 -11.38 -4.52
CA PHE A 51 -11.36 -11.06 -3.26
C PHE A 51 -10.43 -10.23 -2.37
N ILE A 52 -10.97 -9.15 -1.82
CA ILE A 52 -10.23 -8.20 -0.99
C ILE A 52 -10.89 -8.18 0.38
N LEU A 53 -10.16 -8.64 1.39
CA LEU A 53 -10.53 -8.42 2.79
C LEU A 53 -10.28 -6.96 3.13
N VAL A 54 -11.36 -6.31 3.59
CA VAL A 54 -11.37 -4.94 4.04
C VAL A 54 -11.55 -4.94 5.56
N ILE A 55 -10.54 -4.48 6.29
CA ILE A 55 -10.60 -4.30 7.75
C ILE A 55 -10.66 -2.78 8.01
N PRO A 56 -11.84 -2.20 8.21
CA PRO A 56 -11.97 -0.78 8.47
C PRO A 56 -11.59 -0.44 9.90
N LEU A 57 -11.71 0.84 10.27
CA LEU A 57 -11.38 1.34 11.61
C LEU A 57 -12.09 0.60 12.78
N ARG A 58 -13.21 -0.06 12.50
CA ARG A 58 -13.91 -0.98 13.41
C ARG A 58 -13.85 -2.40 12.86
N VAL A 59 -13.20 -3.32 13.56
CA VAL A 59 -13.03 -4.71 13.07
C VAL A 59 -14.35 -5.45 12.92
N ASP A 60 -15.39 -5.12 13.70
CA ASP A 60 -16.74 -5.67 13.57
C ASP A 60 -17.49 -5.25 12.30
N LYS A 61 -16.90 -4.35 11.50
CA LYS A 61 -17.40 -3.92 10.19
C LYS A 61 -16.58 -4.47 9.03
N SER A 62 -15.71 -5.44 9.28
CA SER A 62 -14.89 -6.06 8.23
C SER A 62 -15.76 -6.79 7.22
N TYR A 63 -15.31 -6.81 5.97
CA TYR A 63 -16.02 -7.45 4.88
C TYR A 63 -15.06 -7.90 3.77
N LEU A 64 -15.48 -8.90 3.00
CA LEU A 64 -14.88 -9.26 1.71
C LEU A 64 -15.56 -8.49 0.59
N GLN A 65 -14.76 -7.93 -0.31
CA GLN A 65 -15.18 -7.26 -1.54
C GLN A 65 -14.70 -8.09 -2.74
N SER A 66 -15.61 -8.50 -3.64
CA SER A 66 -15.17 -9.06 -4.93
C SER A 66 -14.65 -7.96 -5.85
N GLY A 67 -13.66 -8.30 -6.69
CA GLY A 67 -13.01 -7.34 -7.59
C GLY A 67 -13.91 -6.82 -8.71
N ASP A 68 -14.98 -7.53 -9.05
CA ASP A 68 -15.99 -7.07 -10.01
C ASP A 68 -17.10 -6.22 -9.36
N GLY A 69 -17.12 -6.10 -8.03
CA GLY A 69 -18.17 -5.39 -7.31
C GLY A 69 -19.47 -6.18 -7.08
N SER A 70 -19.58 -7.41 -7.58
CA SER A 70 -20.83 -8.19 -7.54
C SER A 70 -21.20 -8.68 -6.14
N SER A 71 -20.24 -8.76 -5.23
CA SER A 71 -20.46 -9.27 -3.87
C SER A 71 -19.72 -8.48 -2.80
N GLN A 72 -20.40 -8.35 -1.66
CA GLN A 72 -19.84 -7.80 -0.44
C GLN A 72 -20.37 -8.60 0.75
N ILE A 73 -19.48 -9.33 1.43
CA ILE A 73 -19.87 -10.31 2.47
C ILE A 73 -19.20 -9.92 3.79
N SER A 74 -19.94 -9.98 4.90
CA SER A 74 -19.36 -9.67 6.21
C SER A 74 -18.26 -10.68 6.57
N ALA A 75 -17.18 -10.18 7.16
CA ALA A 75 -16.08 -11.00 7.67
C ALA A 75 -15.99 -10.87 9.19
N THR A 76 -15.74 -11.98 9.86
CA THR A 76 -15.57 -12.06 11.31
C THR A 76 -14.09 -12.06 11.64
N ILE A 77 -13.64 -10.97 12.29
CA ILE A 77 -12.25 -10.82 12.73
C ILE A 77 -12.22 -10.73 14.25
N ASP A 78 -11.40 -11.58 14.85
CA ASP A 78 -11.10 -11.52 16.27
C ASP A 78 -10.01 -10.48 16.55
N ALA A 79 -10.25 -9.63 17.55
CA ALA A 79 -9.29 -8.61 17.96
C ALA A 79 -9.50 -8.24 19.43
N PRO A 80 -8.45 -7.77 20.13
CA PRO A 80 -8.57 -7.34 21.54
C PRO A 80 -9.56 -6.19 21.78
N ASP A 81 -9.83 -5.36 20.77
CA ASP A 81 -10.79 -4.25 20.83
C ASP A 81 -11.38 -3.99 19.44
N ASN A 82 -12.60 -3.44 19.38
CA ASN A 82 -13.21 -3.15 18.10
C ASN A 82 -12.45 -2.09 17.29
N ASN A 83 -11.77 -1.15 17.95
CA ASN A 83 -10.98 -0.08 17.33
C ASN A 83 -9.48 -0.44 17.23
N TYR A 84 -9.13 -1.73 17.26
CA TYR A 84 -7.74 -2.17 17.34
C TYR A 84 -6.88 -1.67 16.16
N VAL A 85 -7.47 -1.47 14.98
CA VAL A 85 -6.78 -0.98 13.77
C VAL A 85 -6.94 0.53 13.55
N TYR A 86 -7.58 1.25 14.48
CA TYR A 86 -7.85 2.67 14.35
C TYR A 86 -6.55 3.49 14.21
N ASP A 87 -6.45 4.24 13.10
CA ASP A 87 -5.27 5.03 12.71
C ASP A 87 -3.96 4.24 12.54
N ALA A 88 -4.02 2.90 12.45
CA ALA A 88 -2.85 2.07 12.27
C ALA A 88 -2.45 1.97 10.79
N ALA A 89 -1.17 1.79 10.51
CA ALA A 89 -0.69 1.45 9.17
C ALA A 89 -0.46 -0.07 9.06
N TYR A 90 -0.38 -0.57 7.83
CA TYR A 90 -0.22 -2.00 7.57
C TYR A 90 0.76 -2.25 6.43
N ALA A 91 1.41 -3.41 6.47
CA ALA A 91 2.29 -3.89 5.42
C ALA A 91 2.37 -5.42 5.50
N LEU A 92 2.86 -6.04 4.43
CA LEU A 92 3.21 -7.45 4.44
C LEU A 92 4.67 -7.63 4.86
N VAL A 93 4.91 -8.59 5.74
CA VAL A 93 6.25 -9.04 6.12
C VAL A 93 6.27 -10.56 6.06
N ASN A 94 7.12 -11.10 5.19
CA ASN A 94 7.19 -12.52 4.84
C ASN A 94 5.81 -13.11 4.48
N GLY A 95 5.07 -12.39 3.63
CA GLY A 95 3.72 -12.77 3.19
C GLY A 95 2.62 -12.64 4.25
N LYS A 96 2.95 -12.19 5.48
CA LYS A 96 1.98 -12.04 6.57
C LYS A 96 1.59 -10.59 6.77
N LEU A 97 0.29 -10.34 6.93
CA LEU A 97 -0.25 -9.02 7.21
C LEU A 97 0.10 -8.59 8.64
N HIS A 98 0.75 -7.43 8.75
CA HIS A 98 1.09 -6.80 10.01
C HIS A 98 0.48 -5.41 10.09
N ILE A 99 0.15 -5.00 11.31
CA ILE A 99 -0.43 -3.70 11.66
C ILE A 99 0.47 -3.01 12.68
N PHE A 100 0.74 -1.74 12.45
CA PHE A 100 1.74 -0.95 13.17
C PHE A 100 1.12 0.32 13.77
N GLY A 101 1.46 0.60 15.03
CA GLY A 101 1.04 1.81 15.74
C GLY A 101 -0.48 1.96 15.81
N GLY A 102 -0.98 3.19 15.78
CA GLY A 102 -2.40 3.53 15.83
C GLY A 102 -2.86 4.07 17.19
N ALA A 103 -4.11 4.49 17.26
CA ALA A 103 -4.66 5.23 18.39
C ALA A 103 -4.82 4.37 19.66
N TYR A 104 -5.10 3.08 19.50
CA TYR A 104 -5.27 2.13 20.61
C TYR A 104 -3.95 1.88 21.37
N ASP A 105 -2.86 1.67 20.63
CA ASP A 105 -1.53 1.45 21.17
C ASP A 105 -0.51 1.92 20.13
N LYS A 106 0.18 3.01 20.44
CA LYS A 106 1.00 3.79 19.50
C LYS A 106 2.29 3.10 19.09
N THR A 107 2.71 2.06 19.81
CA THR A 107 3.94 1.30 19.49
C THR A 107 3.65 -0.17 19.18
N LYS A 108 2.36 -0.56 19.08
CA LYS A 108 2.03 -1.96 18.81
C LYS A 108 2.53 -2.42 17.45
N ILE A 109 2.92 -3.67 17.41
CA ILE A 109 2.99 -4.47 16.20
C ILE A 109 2.05 -5.65 16.41
N ALA A 110 1.09 -5.82 15.52
CA ALA A 110 0.18 -6.95 15.51
C ALA A 110 0.31 -7.70 14.19
N ARG A 111 0.12 -9.02 14.25
CA ARG A 111 0.09 -9.88 13.07
C ARG A 111 -1.30 -10.46 12.93
N PHE A 112 -1.78 -10.50 11.70
CA PHE A 112 -3.04 -11.14 11.37
C PHE A 112 -2.77 -12.61 11.02
N ASP A 113 -3.26 -13.53 11.85
CA ASP A 113 -3.22 -14.97 11.60
C ASP A 113 -4.60 -15.55 11.89
N ASP A 114 -5.07 -16.46 11.03
CA ASP A 114 -6.30 -17.24 11.24
C ASP A 114 -7.50 -16.37 11.68
N CYS A 115 -7.72 -15.27 10.95
CA CYS A 115 -8.79 -14.31 11.21
C CYS A 115 -8.72 -13.60 12.58
N SER A 116 -7.55 -13.60 13.25
CA SER A 116 -7.32 -12.91 14.51
C SER A 116 -6.13 -11.96 14.46
N LEU A 117 -6.27 -10.80 15.09
CA LEU A 117 -5.22 -9.79 15.24
C LEU A 117 -4.43 -10.02 16.54
N ASN A 118 -3.29 -10.69 16.40
CA ASN A 118 -2.43 -11.09 17.49
C ASN A 118 -1.34 -10.05 17.76
N LYS A 119 -1.29 -9.51 18.98
CA LYS A 119 -0.23 -8.58 19.40
C LYS A 119 1.10 -9.33 19.53
N LEU A 120 2.16 -8.78 18.94
CA LEU A 120 3.52 -9.29 19.10
C LEU A 120 4.20 -8.66 20.33
N THR A 121 5.26 -9.31 20.83
CA THR A 121 6.08 -8.80 21.93
C THR A 121 7.00 -7.66 21.48
N VAL A 122 7.49 -7.71 20.23
CA VAL A 122 8.24 -6.64 19.57
C VAL A 122 7.36 -5.41 19.34
N ARG A 123 7.97 -4.23 19.41
CA ARG A 123 7.28 -2.93 19.38
C ARG A 123 8.06 -1.95 18.51
N LEU A 124 7.35 -0.93 18.01
CA LEU A 124 7.99 0.24 17.41
C LEU A 124 8.80 0.99 18.47
N ASN A 125 9.95 1.57 18.09
CA ASN A 125 10.75 2.39 18.98
C ASN A 125 10.10 3.78 19.21
N GLU A 126 9.42 4.33 18.20
CA GLU A 126 8.70 5.61 18.31
C GLU A 126 7.17 5.45 18.39
N GLU A 127 6.53 6.30 19.18
CA GLU A 127 5.07 6.37 19.29
C GLU A 127 4.44 6.93 18.01
N ARG A 128 3.69 6.10 17.27
CA ARG A 128 2.96 6.50 16.08
C ARG A 128 1.46 6.32 16.26
N ARG A 129 0.80 7.39 16.71
CA ARG A 129 -0.65 7.38 17.00
C ARG A 129 -1.52 7.46 15.74
N PHE A 130 -1.16 8.31 14.78
CA PHE A 130 -1.91 8.56 13.55
C PHE A 130 -1.02 9.20 12.49
N GLY A 131 -1.43 9.10 11.22
CA GLY A 131 -0.76 9.72 10.08
C GLY A 131 0.60 9.14 9.72
N LEU A 132 0.92 7.96 10.27
CA LEU A 132 2.04 7.13 9.85
C LEU A 132 1.73 6.42 8.52
N ALA A 133 2.77 5.88 7.90
CA ALA A 133 2.68 5.01 6.74
C ALA A 133 3.54 3.76 6.96
N ALA A 134 3.14 2.65 6.36
CA ALA A 134 3.93 1.42 6.33
C ALA A 134 3.99 0.91 4.89
N LEU A 135 5.13 0.34 4.50
CA LEU A 135 5.37 -0.18 3.16
C LEU A 135 6.19 -1.45 3.25
N SER A 136 5.77 -2.48 2.52
CA SER A 136 6.54 -3.70 2.34
C SER A 136 7.78 -3.39 1.48
N ILE A 137 8.98 -3.72 1.96
CA ILE A 137 10.26 -3.48 1.29
C ILE A 137 11.06 -4.77 1.17
N GLU A 138 12.14 -4.75 0.37
CA GLU A 138 13.00 -5.92 0.15
C GLU A 138 12.19 -7.16 -0.27
N ASN A 139 11.32 -7.01 -1.27
CA ASN A 139 10.41 -8.05 -1.77
C ASN A 139 9.51 -8.63 -0.66
N GLY A 140 9.05 -7.76 0.23
CA GLY A 140 8.15 -8.13 1.33
C GLY A 140 8.85 -8.85 2.49
N LYS A 141 10.18 -8.94 2.53
CA LYS A 141 10.92 -9.51 3.67
C LYS A 141 10.87 -8.62 4.90
N LYS A 142 10.69 -7.31 4.72
CA LYS A 142 10.64 -6.31 5.79
C LYS A 142 9.54 -5.28 5.52
N ALA A 143 9.20 -4.51 6.54
CA ALA A 143 8.38 -3.32 6.42
C ALA A 143 9.17 -2.07 6.80
N LEU A 144 9.01 -1.00 6.04
CA LEU A 144 9.40 0.35 6.42
C LEU A 144 8.19 1.03 7.06
N ILE A 145 8.36 1.57 8.26
CA ILE A 145 7.34 2.31 9.01
C ILE A 145 7.86 3.73 9.23
N CYS A 146 7.16 4.72 8.68
CA CYS A 146 7.57 6.11 8.74
C CYS A 146 6.47 7.03 9.23
N PHE A 147 6.90 8.22 9.66
CA PHE A 147 6.04 9.37 9.91
C PHE A 147 5.09 9.20 11.11
N GLY A 148 4.25 10.20 11.29
CA GLY A 148 3.38 10.39 12.44
C GLY A 148 3.19 11.89 12.67
N TYR A 149 2.58 12.27 13.79
CA TYR A 149 2.40 13.68 14.13
C TYR A 149 3.74 14.40 14.31
N ASN A 150 4.09 15.30 13.38
CA ASN A 150 5.39 15.99 13.35
C ASN A 150 6.63 15.06 13.37
N LEU A 151 6.49 13.81 12.90
CA LEU A 151 7.61 12.85 12.84
C LEU A 151 8.16 12.74 11.41
N LYS A 152 9.49 12.74 11.32
CA LYS A 152 10.26 12.42 10.10
C LYS A 152 10.95 11.05 10.17
N THR A 153 10.93 10.44 11.35
CA THR A 153 11.67 9.22 11.64
C THR A 153 11.02 8.00 11.00
N CYS A 154 11.88 7.08 10.60
CA CYS A 154 11.52 5.81 10.00
C CYS A 154 12.17 4.66 10.75
N GLU A 155 11.52 3.51 10.71
CA GLU A 155 11.99 2.27 11.32
C GLU A 155 11.72 1.09 10.38
N ILE A 156 12.57 0.07 10.45
CA ILE A 156 12.45 -1.16 9.67
C ILE A 156 12.08 -2.28 10.62
N PHE A 157 11.04 -3.03 10.27
CA PHE A 157 10.63 -4.26 10.94
C PHE A 157 10.88 -5.47 10.03
N ASP A 158 11.65 -6.44 10.50
CA ASP A 158 12.05 -7.63 9.73
C ASP A 158 11.22 -8.90 10.04
N GLY A 159 10.19 -8.77 10.89
CA GLY A 159 9.41 -9.90 11.41
C GLY A 159 9.75 -10.29 12.84
N ALA A 160 10.90 -9.85 13.36
CA ALA A 160 11.37 -10.18 14.72
C ALA A 160 11.84 -8.96 15.50
N THR A 161 12.49 -8.00 14.85
CA THR A 161 13.10 -6.83 15.47
C THR A 161 12.71 -5.55 14.75
N THR A 162 12.81 -4.43 15.45
CA THR A 162 12.58 -3.10 14.88
C THR A 162 13.81 -2.23 15.08
N VAL A 163 14.34 -1.68 13.99
CA VAL A 163 15.54 -0.83 13.99
C VAL A 163 15.24 0.52 13.36
N GLN A 164 15.84 1.59 13.87
CA GLN A 164 15.75 2.92 13.25
C GLN A 164 16.52 2.96 11.93
N THR A 165 16.05 3.79 11.00
CA THR A 165 16.73 4.10 9.73
C THR A 165 16.72 5.62 9.49
N PHE A 166 17.18 6.05 8.32
CA PHE A 166 17.25 7.46 7.94
C PHE A 166 15.89 8.16 8.09
N ALA A 167 15.91 9.34 8.69
CA ALA A 167 14.76 10.24 8.72
C ALA A 167 14.68 11.03 7.42
N SER A 168 13.46 11.36 6.98
CA SER A 168 13.21 12.23 5.84
C SER A 168 13.59 13.68 6.14
N ASP A 169 13.84 14.49 5.10
CA ASP A 169 14.11 15.91 5.28
C ASP A 169 12.83 16.68 5.64
N TRP A 170 11.68 16.21 5.14
CA TRP A 170 10.36 16.77 5.37
C TRP A 170 9.47 15.83 6.17
N THR A 171 8.50 16.39 6.90
CA THR A 171 7.44 15.57 7.49
C THR A 171 6.50 15.10 6.39
N HIS A 172 6.00 13.87 6.46
CA HIS A 172 5.02 13.35 5.48
C HIS A 172 3.80 12.75 6.18
N ARG A 173 3.26 13.44 7.20
CA ARG A 173 2.04 13.00 7.87
C ARG A 173 0.90 12.93 6.87
N TYR A 174 0.29 11.75 6.73
CA TYR A 174 -0.69 11.43 5.68
C TYR A 174 -0.17 11.62 4.24
N GLY A 175 1.15 11.62 4.00
CA GLY A 175 1.75 11.62 2.66
C GLY A 175 1.93 10.21 2.07
N GLY A 176 1.68 9.17 2.88
CA GLY A 176 1.80 7.77 2.44
C GLY A 176 3.23 7.33 2.14
N LEU A 177 3.36 6.06 1.77
CA LEU A 177 4.58 5.47 1.22
C LEU A 177 4.21 4.63 -0.01
N GLY A 178 4.99 4.73 -1.07
CA GLY A 178 4.90 3.89 -2.26
C GLY A 178 6.28 3.52 -2.78
N LEU A 179 6.35 2.70 -3.82
CA LEU A 179 7.61 2.37 -4.49
C LEU A 179 7.74 3.20 -5.78
N TYR A 180 8.85 3.89 -5.94
CA TYR A 180 9.26 4.52 -7.21
C TYR A 180 10.64 3.97 -7.57
N LYS A 181 10.79 3.35 -8.75
CA LYS A 181 12.03 2.65 -9.14
C LYS A 181 12.53 1.70 -8.04
N ASN A 182 11.62 0.92 -7.45
CA ASN A 182 11.87 0.00 -6.33
C ASN A 182 12.41 0.65 -5.04
N GLN A 183 12.30 1.97 -4.88
CA GLN A 183 12.72 2.69 -3.69
C GLN A 183 11.52 3.28 -2.94
N PRO A 184 11.46 3.17 -1.60
CA PRO A 184 10.42 3.78 -0.80
C PRO A 184 10.37 5.29 -1.04
N THR A 185 9.19 5.81 -1.33
CA THR A 185 8.99 7.17 -1.78
C THR A 185 7.75 7.76 -1.12
N SER A 186 7.81 9.03 -0.75
CA SER A 186 6.71 9.77 -0.15
C SER A 186 6.57 11.14 -0.79
N VAL A 187 5.38 11.72 -0.69
CA VAL A 187 5.08 13.04 -1.24
C VAL A 187 4.01 13.74 -0.42
N GLY A 188 4.15 15.05 -0.28
CA GLY A 188 3.15 15.89 0.37
C GLY A 188 3.04 15.66 1.88
N CYS A 189 2.26 16.52 2.55
CA CYS A 189 2.09 16.44 4.00
C CYS A 189 0.85 17.21 4.43
N TYR A 190 0.16 16.68 5.46
CA TYR A 190 -0.93 17.37 6.12
C TYR A 190 -0.44 18.52 7.01
N ASP A 191 0.56 18.27 7.88
CA ASP A 191 1.02 19.28 8.85
C ASP A 191 1.76 20.44 8.17
N GLY A 192 2.68 20.12 7.24
CA GLY A 192 3.50 21.11 6.55
C GLY A 192 2.91 21.69 5.28
N GLU A 193 1.71 21.23 4.85
CA GLU A 193 1.00 21.68 3.65
C GLU A 193 1.95 21.96 2.46
N HIS A 194 2.75 20.97 2.07
CA HIS A 194 3.77 21.14 1.03
C HIS A 194 3.64 20.14 -0.12
N LYS A 195 4.47 20.37 -1.14
CA LYS A 195 4.55 19.61 -2.40
C LYS A 195 5.72 18.63 -2.45
N LYS A 196 6.58 18.65 -1.43
CA LYS A 196 7.86 17.93 -1.42
C LYS A 196 7.65 16.45 -1.62
N ALA A 197 8.49 15.87 -2.48
CA ALA A 197 8.60 14.44 -2.70
C ALA A 197 10.03 14.01 -2.36
N GLU A 198 10.17 12.84 -1.74
CA GLU A 198 11.46 12.30 -1.34
C GLU A 198 11.47 10.78 -1.57
N THR A 199 12.64 10.23 -1.88
CA THR A 199 12.86 8.79 -2.02
C THR A 199 14.01 8.32 -1.13
N LEU A 200 13.87 7.15 -0.54
CA LEU A 200 14.82 6.54 0.38
C LEU A 200 15.73 5.55 -0.35
N SER A 201 17.03 5.79 -0.24
CA SER A 201 18.09 4.90 -0.72
C SER A 201 18.93 4.36 0.43
N ALA A 202 19.95 3.56 0.12
CA ALA A 202 20.91 3.05 1.10
C ALA A 202 21.72 4.15 1.82
N THR A 203 21.79 5.36 1.25
CA THR A 203 22.51 6.50 1.84
C THR A 203 21.59 7.53 2.51
N GLY A 204 20.28 7.28 2.51
CA GLY A 204 19.28 8.16 3.09
C GLY A 204 18.27 8.70 2.09
N TRP A 205 17.46 9.65 2.57
CA TRP A 205 16.43 10.31 1.78
C TRP A 205 17.04 11.35 0.85
N THR A 206 16.53 11.39 -0.38
CA THR A 206 16.92 12.38 -1.40
C THR A 206 15.66 12.98 -2.01
N SER A 207 15.71 14.28 -2.32
CA SER A 207 14.59 14.98 -2.93
C SER A 207 14.28 14.46 -4.34
N LEU A 208 13.00 14.35 -4.63
CA LEU A 208 12.43 14.20 -5.95
C LEU A 208 11.75 15.51 -6.38
N PRO A 209 11.36 15.65 -7.66
CA PRO A 209 10.59 16.79 -8.11
C PRO A 209 9.29 16.97 -7.33
N ASP A 210 9.02 18.21 -6.93
CA ASP A 210 7.81 18.59 -6.18
C ASP A 210 6.55 18.21 -6.98
N HIS A 211 5.54 17.72 -6.27
CA HIS A 211 4.22 17.49 -6.86
C HIS A 211 3.58 18.82 -7.29
N PRO A 212 2.84 18.89 -8.41
CA PRO A 212 2.26 20.17 -8.88
C PRO A 212 1.31 20.83 -7.87
N LYS A 213 0.62 20.02 -7.05
CA LYS A 213 -0.33 20.46 -6.02
C LYS A 213 0.19 20.26 -4.61
N VAL A 214 -0.17 21.18 -3.71
CA VAL A 214 -0.02 20.95 -2.26
C VAL A 214 -1.03 19.89 -1.87
N ILE A 215 -0.56 18.73 -1.40
CA ILE A 215 -1.43 17.55 -1.29
C ILE A 215 -1.08 16.70 -0.06
N SER A 216 -2.11 16.07 0.50
CA SER A 216 -1.98 15.05 1.55
C SER A 216 -3.09 14.01 1.37
N SER A 217 -3.15 13.02 2.25
CA SER A 217 -4.25 12.08 2.39
C SER A 217 -4.61 11.33 1.11
N HIS A 218 -3.61 11.03 0.29
CA HIS A 218 -3.72 10.27 -0.95
C HIS A 218 -3.19 8.85 -0.76
N SER A 219 -3.49 7.97 -1.70
CA SER A 219 -2.85 6.65 -1.78
C SER A 219 -1.67 6.70 -2.75
N LEU A 220 -0.57 6.05 -2.37
CA LEU A 220 0.59 5.83 -3.25
C LEU A 220 0.64 4.35 -3.66
N VAL A 221 0.83 4.08 -4.94
CA VAL A 221 0.96 2.73 -5.48
C VAL A 221 2.15 2.67 -6.41
N GLY A 222 3.09 1.78 -6.14
CA GLY A 222 4.21 1.51 -7.05
C GLY A 222 3.75 0.68 -8.25
N LEU A 223 4.26 1.05 -9.42
CA LEU A 223 4.28 0.26 -10.64
C LEU A 223 5.76 0.04 -11.02
N ASP A 224 6.04 -0.78 -12.03
CA ASP A 224 7.40 -1.18 -12.45
C ASP A 224 8.49 -0.11 -12.29
N GLN A 225 8.35 1.03 -12.97
CA GLN A 225 9.33 2.15 -12.96
C GLN A 225 8.68 3.49 -12.62
N SER A 226 7.45 3.47 -12.11
CA SER A 226 6.67 4.67 -11.81
C SER A 226 5.90 4.51 -10.52
N MET A 227 5.43 5.63 -9.97
CA MET A 227 4.58 5.62 -8.79
C MET A 227 3.33 6.43 -9.09
N LEU A 228 2.18 5.90 -8.70
CA LEU A 228 0.91 6.58 -8.80
C LEU A 228 0.56 7.26 -7.49
N LEU A 229 -0.04 8.44 -7.60
CA LEU A 229 -0.75 9.15 -6.55
C LEU A 229 -2.22 9.20 -6.94
N ILE A 230 -3.08 8.68 -6.06
CA ILE A 230 -4.51 8.52 -6.32
C ILE A 230 -5.31 9.33 -5.29
N GLY A 231 -6.14 10.27 -5.80
CA GLY A 231 -6.99 11.11 -4.97
C GLY A 231 -6.17 12.08 -4.11
N GLY A 232 -6.62 12.31 -2.88
CA GLY A 232 -5.97 13.18 -1.91
C GLY A 232 -6.79 14.40 -1.54
N TYR A 233 -6.28 15.15 -0.56
CA TYR A 233 -6.82 16.42 -0.11
C TYR A 233 -5.82 17.51 -0.49
N GLY A 234 -6.25 18.44 -1.34
CA GLY A 234 -5.47 19.61 -1.72
C GLY A 234 -5.74 20.80 -0.81
N TYR A 235 -4.87 21.81 -0.88
CA TYR A 235 -4.90 22.99 -0.01
C TYR A 235 -4.89 24.29 -0.82
N GLY A 236 -5.33 25.38 -0.19
CA GLY A 236 -5.38 26.70 -0.83
C GLY A 236 -6.26 26.70 -2.08
N ASN A 237 -5.72 27.15 -3.22
CA ASN A 237 -6.43 27.20 -4.49
C ASN A 237 -6.71 25.80 -5.08
N ASP A 238 -5.95 24.80 -4.67
CA ASP A 238 -6.15 23.39 -5.04
C ASP A 238 -7.03 22.66 -4.02
N CYS A 239 -7.79 23.39 -3.18
CA CYS A 239 -8.51 22.82 -2.03
C CYS A 239 -9.26 21.53 -2.35
N CYS A 240 -9.35 20.74 -1.29
CA CYS A 240 -10.41 19.79 -1.05
C CYS A 240 -10.12 18.43 -1.70
N SER A 241 -11.08 17.51 -1.64
CA SER A 241 -10.88 16.16 -2.18
C SER A 241 -10.61 16.20 -3.68
N GLN A 242 -9.58 15.50 -4.13
CA GLN A 242 -9.10 15.48 -5.50
C GLN A 242 -9.65 14.28 -6.28
N THR A 243 -9.78 14.43 -7.59
CA THR A 243 -10.02 13.34 -8.56
C THR A 243 -8.74 12.88 -9.25
N GLY A 244 -7.70 13.72 -9.32
CA GLY A 244 -6.53 13.45 -10.14
C GLY A 244 -5.85 12.12 -9.83
N ILE A 245 -5.50 11.40 -10.89
CA ILE A 245 -4.59 10.25 -10.87
C ILE A 245 -3.28 10.76 -11.47
N TRP A 246 -2.25 10.87 -10.64
CA TRP A 246 -0.95 11.39 -11.02
C TRP A 246 0.07 10.27 -11.08
N GLN A 247 1.00 10.34 -12.02
CA GLN A 247 2.10 9.41 -12.18
C GLN A 247 3.42 10.16 -12.08
N LEU A 248 4.30 9.70 -11.19
CA LEU A 248 5.72 10.02 -11.19
C LEU A 248 6.44 9.01 -12.07
N LYS A 249 6.88 9.43 -13.25
CA LYS A 249 7.65 8.62 -14.21
C LYS A 249 8.77 9.49 -14.77
N GLU A 250 9.98 8.93 -14.87
CA GLU A 250 11.14 9.66 -15.40
C GLU A 250 11.34 11.03 -14.72
N GLU A 251 11.21 11.08 -13.38
CA GLU A 251 11.34 12.31 -12.59
C GLU A 251 10.38 13.43 -13.01
N ASN A 252 9.21 13.07 -13.54
CA ASN A 252 8.18 14.02 -13.90
C ASN A 252 6.82 13.57 -13.36
N TRP A 253 6.10 14.51 -12.76
CA TRP A 253 4.71 14.32 -12.34
C TRP A 253 3.78 14.68 -13.49
N ASN A 254 2.99 13.73 -13.95
CA ASN A 254 1.97 13.92 -14.98
C ASN A 254 0.62 13.45 -14.48
N GLN A 255 -0.44 14.22 -14.72
CA GLN A 255 -1.80 13.74 -14.49
C GLN A 255 -2.19 12.82 -15.66
N ILE A 256 -2.43 11.55 -15.38
CA ILE A 256 -2.73 10.52 -16.39
C ILE A 256 -4.23 10.18 -16.47
N GLY A 257 -5.02 10.70 -15.53
CA GLY A 257 -6.46 10.48 -15.50
C GLY A 257 -7.14 11.11 -14.30
N GLU A 258 -8.39 10.73 -14.11
CA GLU A 258 -9.23 11.18 -13.00
C GLU A 258 -10.10 10.04 -12.47
N LEU A 259 -10.28 10.01 -11.16
CA LEU A 259 -11.32 9.24 -10.49
C LEU A 259 -12.70 9.79 -10.89
N LEU A 260 -13.66 8.88 -11.06
CA LEU A 260 -15.08 9.22 -11.26
C LEU A 260 -15.68 9.98 -10.07
N LYS A 261 -15.17 9.71 -8.86
CA LYS A 261 -15.52 10.42 -7.63
C LYS A 261 -14.27 10.89 -6.92
N ALA A 262 -14.23 12.18 -6.60
CA ALA A 262 -13.18 12.76 -5.77
C ALA A 262 -13.10 12.04 -4.42
N ALA A 263 -11.90 11.77 -3.94
CA ALA A 263 -11.72 11.08 -2.67
C ALA A 263 -10.35 11.39 -2.07
N TYR A 264 -10.27 11.24 -0.76
CA TYR A 264 -9.07 11.37 0.06
C TYR A 264 -9.17 10.35 1.18
N SER A 265 -8.13 10.17 1.99
CA SER A 265 -8.04 9.22 3.09
C SER A 265 -8.51 7.80 2.77
N GLY A 266 -8.34 7.40 1.50
CA GLY A 266 -8.67 6.08 1.00
C GLY A 266 -7.44 5.19 0.89
N SER A 267 -7.65 3.88 0.84
CA SER A 267 -6.58 2.89 0.63
C SER A 267 -6.63 2.33 -0.78
N ALA A 268 -5.47 1.95 -1.31
CA ALA A 268 -5.34 1.33 -2.63
C ALA A 268 -4.58 0.00 -2.55
N ILE A 269 -4.93 -0.95 -3.40
CA ILE A 269 -4.24 -2.24 -3.56
C ILE A 269 -4.12 -2.58 -5.05
N TYR A 270 -2.94 -3.02 -5.50
CA TYR A 270 -2.66 -3.39 -6.89
C TYR A 270 -2.70 -4.91 -7.03
N ILE A 271 -3.59 -5.41 -7.89
CA ILE A 271 -3.86 -6.85 -8.08
C ILE A 271 -4.09 -7.08 -9.57
N GLY A 272 -3.34 -8.00 -10.20
CA GLY A 272 -3.65 -8.47 -11.56
C GLY A 272 -3.77 -7.36 -12.62
N ARG A 273 -2.91 -6.34 -12.57
CA ARG A 273 -2.94 -5.12 -13.42
C ARG A 273 -4.08 -4.12 -13.16
N SER A 274 -4.83 -4.32 -12.09
CA SER A 274 -5.85 -3.37 -11.65
C SER A 274 -5.52 -2.80 -10.28
N ILE A 275 -5.81 -1.51 -10.07
CA ILE A 275 -5.77 -0.90 -8.74
C ILE A 275 -7.19 -0.75 -8.23
N TYR A 276 -7.42 -1.27 -7.03
CA TYR A 276 -8.67 -1.13 -6.30
C TYR A 276 -8.52 -0.04 -5.25
N TYR A 277 -9.26 1.05 -5.40
CA TYR A 277 -9.19 2.22 -4.55
C TYR A 277 -10.48 2.42 -3.75
N PHE A 278 -10.37 2.38 -2.43
CA PHE A 278 -11.47 2.50 -1.48
C PHE A 278 -11.49 3.93 -0.92
N GLY A 279 -12.26 4.82 -1.55
CA GLY A 279 -12.23 6.26 -1.26
C GLY A 279 -13.03 6.69 -0.03
N PHE A 280 -12.52 7.67 0.72
CA PHE A 280 -13.20 8.28 1.87
C PHE A 280 -13.77 9.67 1.54
N LYS A 281 -14.81 9.69 0.70
CA LYS A 281 -15.70 10.83 0.48
C LYS A 281 -17.05 10.30 0.01
N SER A 282 -18.15 10.70 0.67
CA SER A 282 -19.51 10.31 0.26
C SER A 282 -19.70 10.51 -1.25
N PRO A 283 -20.12 9.48 -2.02
CA PRO A 283 -20.80 8.25 -1.57
C PRO A 283 -19.91 7.08 -1.12
N TYR A 284 -18.62 7.30 -0.86
CA TYR A 284 -17.60 6.30 -0.48
C TYR A 284 -17.31 5.30 -1.58
N ALA A 285 -17.17 5.80 -2.80
CA ALA A 285 -16.98 4.97 -3.99
C ALA A 285 -15.74 4.08 -3.89
N ILE A 286 -15.92 2.82 -4.27
CA ILE A 286 -14.85 1.87 -4.57
C ILE A 286 -14.63 1.91 -6.07
N GLN A 287 -13.43 2.29 -6.49
CA GLN A 287 -13.11 2.49 -7.90
C GLN A 287 -11.97 1.57 -8.32
N LYS A 288 -12.10 0.97 -9.49
CA LYS A 288 -11.12 0.10 -10.11
C LYS A 288 -10.47 0.83 -11.28
N LEU A 289 -9.14 0.86 -11.29
CA LEU A 289 -8.32 1.47 -12.33
C LEU A 289 -7.61 0.34 -13.06
N ASP A 290 -7.82 0.21 -14.37
CA ASP A 290 -7.24 -0.85 -15.18
C ASP A 290 -6.06 -0.32 -16.00
N PHE A 291 -4.98 -1.10 -16.06
CA PHE A 291 -3.76 -0.76 -16.78
C PHE A 291 -3.45 -1.80 -17.86
N ASN A 292 -2.87 -1.35 -18.98
CA ASN A 292 -2.28 -2.24 -19.98
C ASN A 292 -0.90 -2.78 -19.50
N GLU A 293 -0.23 -3.52 -20.36
CA GLU A 293 1.08 -4.15 -20.05
C GLU A 293 2.19 -3.11 -19.96
N GLU A 294 2.03 -1.99 -20.66
CA GLU A 294 2.94 -0.85 -20.64
C GLU A 294 2.75 0.05 -19.40
N GLY A 295 1.80 -0.28 -18.51
CA GLY A 295 1.50 0.49 -17.30
C GLY A 295 0.74 1.80 -17.56
N GLU A 296 0.01 1.88 -18.67
CA GLU A 296 -0.84 3.00 -19.05
C GLU A 296 -2.30 2.76 -18.61
N LEU A 297 -2.90 3.79 -18.01
CA LEU A 297 -4.28 3.75 -17.54
C LEU A 297 -5.25 3.61 -18.72
N GLN A 298 -6.06 2.55 -18.72
CA GLN A 298 -7.05 2.24 -19.75
C GLN A 298 -8.46 2.66 -19.35
N ASN A 299 -8.85 2.38 -18.11
CA ASN A 299 -10.21 2.58 -17.64
C ASN A 299 -10.26 2.91 -16.15
N VAL A 300 -11.29 3.65 -15.75
CA VAL A 300 -11.67 3.87 -14.36
C VAL A 300 -13.14 3.57 -14.23
N GLU A 301 -13.49 2.56 -13.43
CA GLU A 301 -14.86 2.16 -13.17
C GLU A 301 -15.19 2.21 -11.67
N GLN A 302 -16.46 2.42 -11.34
CA GLN A 302 -16.94 2.29 -9.97
C GLN A 302 -17.56 0.90 -9.79
N ILE A 303 -16.97 0.10 -8.90
CA ILE A 303 -17.41 -1.28 -8.62
C ILE A 303 -18.30 -1.37 -7.37
N GLY A 304 -18.48 -0.28 -6.62
CA GLY A 304 -19.33 -0.29 -5.44
C GLY A 304 -19.15 0.94 -4.56
N ASN A 305 -19.61 0.84 -3.32
CA ASN A 305 -19.36 1.81 -2.27
C ASN A 305 -19.00 1.10 -0.98
N GLN A 306 -18.15 1.70 -0.16
CA GLN A 306 -17.94 1.23 1.20
C GLN A 306 -19.25 1.33 1.98
N PRO A 307 -19.55 0.37 2.89
CA PRO A 307 -20.82 0.34 3.61
C PRO A 307 -20.86 1.36 4.75
N GLY A 308 -19.73 2.03 5.02
CA GLY A 308 -19.58 3.02 6.08
C GLY A 308 -18.48 4.02 5.77
N ASN A 309 -18.35 5.00 6.68
CA ASN A 309 -17.35 6.05 6.61
C ASN A 309 -15.97 5.54 7.04
N PHE A 310 -15.34 4.70 6.21
CA PHE A 310 -14.10 4.01 6.53
C PHE A 310 -12.92 4.70 5.83
N TYR A 311 -12.14 5.45 6.61
CA TYR A 311 -10.87 5.98 6.17
C TYR A 311 -9.75 4.99 6.43
N TRP A 312 -8.75 4.99 5.54
CA TRP A 312 -7.55 4.16 5.60
C TRP A 312 -7.83 2.69 5.96
N PRO A 313 -8.81 2.01 5.33
CA PRO A 313 -9.05 0.61 5.63
C PRO A 313 -7.81 -0.23 5.28
N VAL A 314 -7.58 -1.29 6.04
CA VAL A 314 -6.60 -2.32 5.67
C VAL A 314 -7.16 -3.11 4.51
N LEU A 315 -6.37 -3.27 3.44
CA LEU A 315 -6.74 -4.05 2.25
C LEU A 315 -5.79 -5.24 2.13
N PHE A 316 -6.36 -6.44 1.97
CA PHE A 316 -5.59 -7.68 1.85
C PHE A 316 -6.25 -8.60 0.83
N GLN A 317 -5.53 -8.96 -0.24
CA GLN A 317 -6.01 -9.93 -1.21
C GLN A 317 -6.11 -11.31 -0.55
N THR A 318 -7.22 -12.01 -0.80
CA THR A 318 -7.50 -13.33 -0.24
C THR A 318 -8.44 -14.13 -1.16
N VAL A 319 -8.97 -15.25 -0.66
CA VAL A 319 -9.96 -16.12 -1.31
C VAL A 319 -11.39 -15.78 -0.88
N SER A 320 -12.37 -16.34 -1.59
CA SER A 320 -13.79 -15.96 -1.48
C SER A 320 -14.48 -16.29 -0.16
N ASP A 321 -13.92 -17.18 0.66
CA ASP A 321 -14.49 -17.68 1.93
C ASP A 321 -13.65 -17.30 3.16
N TYR A 322 -12.68 -16.41 2.99
CA TYR A 322 -11.73 -16.08 4.05
C TYR A 322 -12.36 -15.25 5.17
N CYS A 323 -12.38 -15.81 6.38
CA CYS A 323 -12.94 -15.20 7.59
C CYS A 323 -14.45 -14.92 7.54
N ILE A 324 -15.24 -15.69 6.79
CA ILE A 324 -16.71 -15.60 6.78
C ILE A 324 -17.32 -16.32 7.99
#